data_AF-A0A9P7A8H9-F1
#
_entry.id   AF-A0A9P7A8H9-F1
#
_cell.length_a   1.000
_cell.length_b   1.000
_cell.length_c   1.000
_cell.angle_alpha   90.00
_cell.angle_beta   90.00
_cell.angle_gamma   90.00
#
_symmetry.space_group_name_H-M   'P 1'
#
loop_
_entity.id
_entity.type
_entity.pdbx_description
1 polymer ?
#
loop_
_entity_poly.entity_id
_entity_poly.type
_entity_poly.pdbx_seq_one_letter_code
_entity_poly.pdbx_strand_id
1 'polypeptide(L)' 'PQHNSILTGHGWVRELLSGHPHRFHNMMGLSKPVFRRLLHELSEYAGLGHSRYISSEEQLAIFL' A
#
# COMPACT_ATOMS: atom_id res chain seq x y z
N PRO A 1 8.78 -11.06 8.04
CA PRO A 1 7.93 -10.06 8.73
C PRO A 1 6.56 -10.65 9.04
N GLN A 2 6.25 -10.93 10.31
CA GLN A 2 4.97 -11.49 10.71
C GLN A 2 3.92 -10.38 10.85
N HIS A 3 2.80 -10.51 10.14
CA HIS A 3 1.64 -9.62 10.22
C HIS A 3 0.88 -9.87 11.54
N ASN A 4 1.10 -9.01 12.52
CA ASN A 4 0.50 -9.06 13.85
C ASN A 4 -0.54 -7.95 14.11
N SER A 5 -1.00 -7.23 13.06
CA SER A 5 -2.11 -6.29 13.20
C SER A 5 -3.46 -7.00 13.07
N ILE A 6 -4.32 -6.81 14.07
CA ILE A 6 -5.77 -7.14 14.13
C ILE A 6 -6.59 -6.42 13.04
N LEU A 7 -5.98 -5.49 12.31
CA LEU A 7 -6.61 -4.63 11.31
C LEU A 7 -6.73 -5.37 9.96
N THR A 8 -7.85 -5.16 9.26
CA THR A 8 -8.00 -5.56 7.86
C THR A 8 -6.81 -5.06 7.02
N GLY A 9 -6.52 -5.71 5.88
CA GLY A 9 -5.44 -5.27 4.98
C GLY A 9 -5.43 -3.76 4.74
N HIS A 10 -6.62 -3.18 4.58
CA HIS A 10 -6.83 -1.74 4.48
C HIS A 10 -6.29 -0.92 5.65
N GLY A 11 -6.65 -1.34 6.87
CA GLY A 11 -6.23 -0.64 8.09
C GLY A 11 -4.71 -0.69 8.27
N TRP A 12 -4.09 -1.83 7.94
CA TRP A 12 -2.64 -1.98 7.99
C TRP A 12 -1.93 -1.06 6.99
N VAL A 13 -2.39 -1.02 5.73
CA VAL A 13 -1.79 -0.15 4.71
C VAL A 13 -1.94 1.33 5.07
N ARG A 14 -3.11 1.73 5.61
CA ARG A 14 -3.33 3.10 6.11
C ARG A 14 -2.42 3.45 7.29
N GLU A 15 -2.21 2.53 8.23
CA GLU A 15 -1.27 2.73 9.34
C GLU A 15 0.16 2.90 8.82
N LEU A 16 0.58 2.10 7.85
CA LEU A 16 1.92 2.19 7.28
C LEU A 16 2.13 3.52 6.53
N LEU A 17 1.14 3.95 5.76
CA LEU A 17 1.14 5.23 5.04
C LEU A 17 1.11 6.45 5.97
N SER A 18 0.50 6.33 7.15
CA SER A 18 0.47 7.41 8.16
C SER A 18 1.65 7.37 9.14
N GLY A 19 2.29 6.21 9.31
CA GLY A 19 3.40 6.00 10.25
C GLY A 19 4.75 6.56 9.81
N HIS A 20 5.85 6.09 10.40
CA HIS A 20 7.19 6.63 10.10
C HIS A 20 7.66 6.27 8.67
N PRO A 21 8.22 7.22 7.87
CA PRO A 21 8.70 6.95 6.52
C PRO A 21 9.73 5.83 6.42
N HIS A 22 10.62 5.71 7.40
CA HIS A 22 11.61 4.62 7.46
C HIS A 22 10.94 3.25 7.63
N ARG A 23 9.88 3.13 8.45
CA ARG A 23 9.13 1.88 8.61
C ARG A 23 8.45 1.48 7.30
N PHE A 24 7.88 2.46 6.59
CA PHE A 24 7.28 2.24 5.28
C PHE A 24 8.33 1.74 4.28
N HIS A 25 9.48 2.41 4.19
CA HIS A 25 10.57 2.00 3.30
C HIS A 25 11.09 0.59 3.59
N ASN A 26 11.27 0.24 4.87
CA ASN A 26 11.75 -1.08 5.27
C ASN A 26 10.73 -2.19 4.96
N MET A 27 9.44 -1.86 4.87
CA MET A 27 8.39 -2.84 4.59
C MET A 27 8.10 -2.96 3.09
N MET A 28 8.02 -1.84 2.37
CA MET A 28 7.60 -1.78 0.96
C MET A 28 8.76 -1.74 -0.03
N GLY A 29 10.00 -1.59 0.45
CA GLY A 29 11.20 -1.42 -0.39
C GLY A 29 11.26 -0.08 -1.14
N LEU A 30 10.34 0.85 -0.87
CA LEU A 30 10.26 2.14 -1.54
C LEU A 30 9.69 3.24 -0.63
N SER A 31 9.89 4.50 -1.01
CA SER A 31 9.41 5.64 -0.23
C SER A 31 7.91 5.91 -0.47
N LYS A 32 7.23 6.54 0.50
CA LYS A 32 5.80 6.88 0.38
C LYS A 32 5.46 7.71 -0.88
N PRO A 33 6.26 8.72 -1.28
CA PRO A 33 5.99 9.45 -2.53
C PRO A 33 6.05 8.55 -3.77
N VAL A 34 7.02 7.63 -3.82
CA VAL A 34 7.15 6.65 -4.92
C VAL A 34 5.94 5.72 -4.94
N PHE A 35 5.49 5.24 -3.78
CA PHE A 35 4.29 4.41 -3.67
C PHE A 35 3.06 5.12 -4.24
N ARG A 36 2.85 6.38 -3.83
CA ARG A 36 1.70 7.17 -4.28
C ARG A 36 1.77 7.47 -5.77
N ARG A 37 2.96 7.74 -6.30
CA ARG A 37 3.15 7.95 -7.74
C ARG A 37 2.87 6.66 -8.52
N LEU A 38 3.42 5.53 -8.08
CA LEU A 38 3.19 4.23 -8.71
C LEU A 38 1.70 3.86 -8.71
N LEU A 39 1.02 4.05 -7.58
CA LEU A 39 -0.42 3.84 -7.48
C LEU A 39 -1.19 4.69 -8.49
N HIS A 40 -0.87 5.98 -8.61
CA HIS A 40 -1.49 6.87 -9.56
C HIS A 40 -1.26 6.40 -11.02
N GLU A 41 -0.02 6.09 -11.40
CA GLU A 41 0.29 5.62 -12.75
C GLU A 41 -0.44 4.30 -13.08
N LEU A 42 -0.52 3.38 -12.12
CA LEU A 42 -1.22 2.11 -12.31
C LEU A 42 -2.74 2.29 -12.40
N SER A 43 -3.32 3.19 -11.60
CA SER A 43 -4.75 3.49 -11.67
C SER A 43 -5.13 4.18 -12.98
N GLU A 44 -4.34 5.15 -13.42
CA GLU A 44 -4.63 5.93 -14.63
C GLU A 44 -4.34 5.16 -15.93
N TYR A 45 -3.22 4.42 -15.99
CA TYR A 45 -2.73 3.84 -17.25
C TYR A 45 -2.80 2.32 -17.31
N ALA A 46 -2.86 1.61 -16.18
CA ALA A 46 -2.88 0.15 -16.13
C ALA A 46 -4.22 -0.44 -15.67
N GLY A 47 -5.22 0.40 -15.36
CA GLY A 47 -6.56 -0.02 -14.93
C GLY A 47 -6.60 -0.57 -13.50
N LEU A 48 -5.64 -0.22 -12.65
CA LEU A 48 -5.64 -0.65 -11.24
C LEU A 48 -6.73 0.08 -10.46
N GLY A 49 -7.82 -0.63 -10.18
CA GLY A 49 -8.95 -0.14 -9.40
C GLY A 49 -9.17 -0.90 -8.10
N HIS A 50 -10.09 -0.39 -7.29
CA HIS A 50 -10.60 -1.14 -6.13
C HIS A 50 -11.34 -2.40 -6.60
N SER A 51 -11.17 -3.51 -5.89
CA SER A 51 -12.02 -4.69 -6.04
C SER A 51 -13.18 -4.64 -5.04
N ARG A 52 -14.06 -5.65 -5.05
CA ARG A 52 -15.20 -5.74 -4.12
C ARG A 52 -14.79 -5.64 -2.64
N TYR A 53 -13.58 -6.07 -2.29
CA TYR A 53 -13.13 -6.17 -0.90
C TYR A 53 -11.73 -5.59 -0.63
N ILE A 54 -10.97 -5.22 -1.66
CA ILE A 54 -9.56 -4.82 -1.52
C ILE A 54 -9.32 -3.51 -2.28
N SER A 55 -8.79 -2.49 -1.58
CA SER A 55 -8.44 -1.21 -2.20
C SER A 55 -7.26 -1.34 -3.17
N SER A 56 -7.11 -0.40 -4.11
CA SER A 56 -5.94 -0.37 -5.01
C SER A 56 -4.64 -0.16 -4.22
N GLU A 57 -4.67 0.61 -3.12
CA GLU A 57 -3.55 0.69 -2.18
C GLU A 57 -3.16 -0.67 -1.60
N GLU A 58 -4.14 -1.46 -1.15
CA GLU A 58 -3.88 -2.81 -0.63
C GLU A 58 -3.38 -3.76 -1.68
N GLN A 59 -3.97 -3.75 -2.88
CA GLN A 59 -3.53 -4.59 -3.98
C GLN A 59 -2.06 -4.32 -4.32
N LEU A 60 -1.70 -3.03 -4.44
CA LEU A 60 -0.31 -2.63 -4.68
C LEU A 60 0.58 -3.00 -3.50
N ALA A 61 0.11 -2.84 -2.27
CA ALA A 61 0.88 -3.14 -1.08
C ALA A 61 1.08 -4.65 -0.82
N ILE A 62 0.21 -5.50 -1.32
CA ILE A 62 0.35 -6.97 -1.29
C ILE A 62 1.35 -7.44 -2.35
N PHE A 63 1.40 -6.74 -3.49
CA PHE A 63 2.30 -7.08 -4.59
C PHE A 63 3.76 -6.72 -4.29
N LEU A 64 3.99 -5.60 -3.62
CA LEU A 64 5.32 -5.11 -3.21
C LEU A 64 5.84 -5.85 -1.97
#